data_AF-A0A2V2YT71-F1
#
_entry.id   AF-A0A2V2YT71-F1
#
_cell.length_a   1.000
_cell.length_b   1.000
_cell.length_c   1.000
_cell.angle_alpha   90.00
_cell.angle_beta   90.00
_cell.angle_gamma   90.00
#
_symmetry.space_group_name_H-M   'P 1'
#
loop_
_entity.id
_entity.type
_entity.pdbx_description
1 polymer ?
#
loop_
_entity_poly.entity_id
_entity_poly.type
_entity_poly.pdbx_seq_one_letter_code
_entity_poly.pdbx_strand_id
1 'polypeptide(L)'
;MVVTIWKVFIFVVIPILFVFMVHELIYLRKKPQSPLKRLKYSLDEHMLVMQRLYQDERLDSAFRTAGMPAALTAWQYRFFRDGLFIVWVIYLHAVVLVHTHTYPIKGMILLAVCYVLSWSGHRYFPVRLLLDAFQKDRQAKKNDEVFDLYLLLSNDYHAESAVHYQSVYRKLSEYSRYMKALRKDLDQLLFEYPIDSGRAFKQFGERVGTKESRSLASLLERIDHANPEVAVDLLDENYESFLDFRRQRRKRKLKLNGYFGFMVVFVSVLTLVYFMNVSTNVYKSMLLEVLNQ
;
A
#
# COMPACT_ATOMS: atom_id res chain seq x y z
N MET A 1 -36.62 -10.76 -25.90
CA MET A 1 -36.01 -10.25 -24.66
C MET A 1 -36.20 -11.22 -23.48
N VAL A 2 -37.43 -11.57 -23.10
CA VAL A 2 -37.68 -12.52 -21.97
C VAL A 2 -37.02 -13.89 -22.21
N VAL A 3 -37.14 -14.43 -23.42
CA VAL A 3 -36.56 -15.74 -23.79
C VAL A 3 -35.03 -15.75 -23.72
N THR A 4 -34.37 -14.64 -24.06
CA THR A 4 -32.90 -14.53 -24.02
C THR A 4 -32.38 -14.34 -22.61
N ILE A 5 -33.05 -13.52 -21.79
CA ILE A 5 -32.75 -13.37 -20.35
C ILE A 5 -32.91 -14.72 -19.64
N TRP A 6 -33.98 -15.46 -19.96
CA TRP A 6 -34.23 -16.79 -19.43
C TRP A 6 -33.14 -17.79 -19.80
N LYS A 7 -32.65 -17.78 -21.05
CA LYS A 7 -31.56 -18.64 -21.51
C LYS A 7 -30.24 -18.34 -20.78
N VAL A 8 -29.88 -17.07 -20.59
CA VAL A 8 -28.66 -16.68 -19.86
C VAL A 8 -28.76 -17.05 -18.38
N PHE A 9 -29.91 -16.80 -17.76
CA PHE A 9 -30.18 -17.21 -16.39
C PHE A 9 -30.02 -18.73 -16.22
N ILE A 10 -30.64 -19.52 -17.11
CA ILE A 10 -30.48 -20.97 -17.14
C ILE A 10 -29.01 -21.38 -17.29
N PHE A 11 -28.28 -20.80 -18.25
CA PHE A 11 -26.90 -21.20 -18.52
C PHE A 11 -25.90 -20.85 -17.41
N VAL A 12 -26.18 -19.83 -16.59
CA VAL A 12 -25.29 -19.43 -15.48
C VAL A 12 -25.74 -20.04 -14.16
N VAL A 13 -27.04 -20.03 -13.89
CA VAL A 13 -27.59 -20.46 -12.60
C VAL A 13 -27.68 -21.97 -12.49
N ILE A 14 -27.98 -22.70 -13.57
CA ILE A 14 -28.07 -24.17 -13.53
C ILE A 14 -26.73 -24.83 -13.22
N PRO A 15 -25.60 -24.46 -13.85
CA PRO A 15 -24.31 -25.06 -13.49
C PRO A 15 -23.90 -24.76 -12.04
N ILE A 16 -24.16 -23.54 -11.57
CA ILE A 16 -23.87 -23.15 -10.18
C ILE A 16 -24.72 -23.95 -9.20
N LEU A 17 -26.03 -24.05 -9.45
CA LEU A 17 -26.95 -24.87 -8.65
C LEU A 17 -26.59 -26.35 -8.72
N PHE A 18 -26.17 -26.85 -9.88
CA PHE A 18 -25.78 -28.25 -10.07
C PHE A 18 -24.50 -28.57 -9.29
N VAL A 19 -23.47 -27.73 -9.35
CA VAL A 19 -22.25 -27.89 -8.55
C VAL A 19 -22.57 -27.83 -7.05
N PHE A 20 -23.43 -26.89 -6.65
CA PHE A 20 -23.88 -26.78 -5.25
C PHE A 20 -24.65 -28.02 -4.79
N MET A 21 -25.54 -28.54 -5.63
CA MET A 21 -26.36 -29.72 -5.34
C MET A 21 -25.51 -31.00 -5.27
N VAL A 22 -24.59 -31.21 -6.23
CA VAL A 22 -23.66 -32.35 -6.21
C VAL A 22 -22.77 -32.29 -4.96
N HIS A 23 -22.33 -31.10 -4.57
CA HIS A 23 -21.55 -30.91 -3.36
C HIS A 23 -22.35 -31.29 -2.10
N GLU A 24 -23.57 -30.78 -1.95
CA GLU A 24 -24.46 -31.13 -0.82
C GLU A 24 -24.79 -32.62 -0.79
N LEU A 25 -25.01 -33.25 -1.95
CA LEU A 25 -25.36 -34.68 -2.04
C LEU A 25 -24.18 -35.58 -1.63
N ILE A 26 -22.94 -35.20 -1.94
CA ILE A 26 -21.73 -35.89 -1.46
C ILE A 26 -21.53 -35.67 0.05
N TYR A 27 -21.92 -34.50 0.58
CA TYR A 27 -21.67 -34.11 1.98
C TYR A 27 -22.74 -34.58 2.96
N LEU A 28 -24.01 -34.66 2.56
CA LEU A 28 -25.13 -35.18 3.37
C LEU A 28 -24.93 -36.64 3.81
N ARG A 29 -24.02 -37.38 3.15
CA ARG A 29 -23.56 -38.71 3.58
C ARG A 29 -22.70 -38.70 4.85
N LYS A 30 -22.20 -37.55 5.33
CA LYS A 30 -21.23 -37.45 6.44
C LYS A 30 -21.73 -36.55 7.60
N LYS A 31 -22.56 -37.14 8.48
CA LYS A 31 -22.98 -36.71 9.84
C LYS A 31 -23.80 -35.39 10.01
N PRO A 32 -24.74 -35.34 10.99
CA PRO A 32 -25.59 -34.17 11.23
C PRO A 32 -24.91 -33.13 12.12
N GLN A 33 -24.38 -32.05 11.53
CA GLN A 33 -24.06 -30.81 12.26
C GLN A 33 -25.16 -29.76 12.07
N SER A 34 -25.19 -28.64 12.80
CA SER A 34 -26.19 -27.58 12.55
C SER A 34 -25.89 -26.83 11.24
N PRO A 35 -26.89 -26.44 10.43
CA PRO A 35 -26.69 -25.88 9.09
C PRO A 35 -25.83 -24.60 9.08
N LEU A 36 -25.92 -23.77 10.12
CA LEU A 36 -25.09 -22.56 10.25
C LEU A 36 -23.61 -22.89 10.52
N LYS A 37 -23.33 -23.87 11.38
CA LYS A 37 -21.95 -24.32 11.62
C LYS A 37 -21.38 -24.98 10.37
N ARG A 38 -22.21 -25.73 9.61
CA ARG A 38 -21.83 -26.33 8.32
C ARG A 38 -21.41 -25.27 7.30
N LEU A 39 -22.24 -24.24 7.11
CA LEU A 39 -21.93 -23.14 6.19
C LEU A 39 -20.62 -22.45 6.59
N LYS A 40 -20.44 -22.19 7.88
CA LYS A 40 -19.21 -21.57 8.38
C LYS A 40 -17.97 -22.45 8.10
N TYR A 41 -18.02 -23.75 8.42
CA TYR A 41 -16.89 -24.65 8.18
C TYR A 41 -16.57 -24.81 6.69
N SER A 42 -17.59 -24.91 5.83
CA SER A 42 -17.39 -24.96 4.37
C SER A 42 -16.78 -23.67 3.85
N LEU A 43 -17.27 -22.50 4.31
CA LEU A 43 -16.68 -21.21 3.95
C LEU A 43 -15.24 -21.10 4.43
N ASP A 44 -14.92 -21.54 5.64
CA ASP A 44 -13.55 -21.52 6.18
C ASP A 44 -12.62 -22.44 5.36
N GLU A 45 -13.08 -23.63 4.98
CA GLU A 45 -12.33 -24.58 4.14
C GLU A 45 -12.08 -24.03 2.73
N HIS A 46 -13.11 -23.48 2.08
CA HIS A 46 -12.96 -22.83 0.79
C HIS A 46 -12.08 -21.59 0.86
N MET A 47 -12.16 -20.82 1.96
CA MET A 47 -11.31 -19.66 2.17
C MET A 47 -9.85 -20.07 2.29
N LEU A 48 -9.53 -21.19 2.96
CA LEU A 48 -8.16 -21.72 3.04
C LEU A 48 -7.65 -22.18 1.67
N VAL A 49 -8.49 -22.88 0.88
CA VAL A 49 -8.11 -23.29 -0.48
C VAL A 49 -7.88 -22.07 -1.37
N MET A 50 -8.77 -21.08 -1.33
CA MET A 50 -8.62 -19.82 -2.06
C MET A 50 -7.38 -19.07 -1.61
N GLN A 51 -7.12 -18.99 -0.30
CA GLN A 51 -5.91 -18.36 0.21
C GLN A 51 -4.66 -19.02 -0.38
N ARG A 52 -4.59 -20.35 -0.47
CA ARG A 52 -3.46 -21.07 -1.07
C ARG A 52 -3.32 -20.80 -2.57
N LEU A 53 -4.43 -20.81 -3.31
CA LEU A 53 -4.41 -20.55 -4.77
C LEU A 53 -3.98 -19.11 -5.11
N TYR A 54 -4.38 -18.16 -4.26
CA TYR A 54 -4.13 -16.74 -4.47
C TYR A 54 -2.92 -16.20 -3.69
N GLN A 55 -2.24 -17.04 -2.92
CA GLN A 55 -1.04 -16.66 -2.19
C GLN A 55 0.06 -16.25 -3.17
N ASP A 56 0.69 -15.11 -2.91
CA ASP A 56 1.84 -14.64 -3.66
C ASP A 56 2.81 -14.02 -2.65
N GLU A 57 3.88 -14.73 -2.35
CA GLU A 57 4.87 -14.32 -1.35
C GLU A 57 5.51 -12.97 -1.68
N ARG A 58 5.67 -12.64 -2.97
CA ARG A 58 6.26 -11.36 -3.41
C ARG A 58 5.30 -10.21 -3.16
N LEU A 59 4.00 -10.44 -3.37
CA LEU A 59 2.99 -9.44 -3.11
C LEU A 59 2.74 -9.30 -1.60
N ASP A 60 2.67 -10.41 -0.87
CA ASP A 60 2.52 -10.41 0.59
C ASP A 60 3.66 -9.67 1.29
N SER A 61 4.90 -9.91 0.86
CA SER A 61 6.05 -9.15 1.36
C SER A 61 5.91 -7.66 1.04
N ALA A 62 5.53 -7.29 -0.19
CA ALA A 62 5.31 -5.88 -0.55
C ALA A 62 4.22 -5.19 0.30
N PHE A 63 3.08 -5.85 0.52
CA PHE A 63 2.00 -5.32 1.38
C PHE A 63 2.46 -5.17 2.84
N ARG A 64 3.18 -6.16 3.37
CA ARG A 64 3.75 -6.11 4.74
C ARG A 64 4.75 -4.98 4.89
N THR A 65 5.66 -4.82 3.92
CA THR A 65 6.68 -3.76 3.94
C THR A 65 6.04 -2.37 3.76
N ALA A 66 5.01 -2.25 2.93
CA ALA A 66 4.23 -1.02 2.79
C ALA A 66 3.47 -0.63 4.08
N GLY A 67 3.31 -1.57 5.01
CA GLY A 67 2.63 -1.31 6.28
C GLY A 67 1.13 -1.26 6.17
N MET A 68 0.57 -1.88 5.13
CA MET A 68 -0.87 -1.99 4.99
C MET A 68 -1.43 -2.76 6.20
N PRO A 69 -2.59 -2.34 6.73
CA PRO A 69 -3.23 -3.05 7.82
C PRO A 69 -3.46 -4.50 7.41
N ALA A 70 -3.36 -5.43 8.37
CA ALA A 70 -3.56 -6.87 8.14
C ALA A 70 -4.91 -7.22 7.48
N ALA A 71 -5.85 -6.26 7.45
CA ALA A 71 -7.14 -6.36 6.79
C ALA A 71 -7.08 -6.37 5.25
N LEU A 72 -5.98 -5.94 4.61
CA LEU A 72 -5.78 -6.00 3.16
C LEU A 72 -4.59 -6.90 2.84
N THR A 73 -4.87 -8.18 2.68
CA THR A 73 -3.89 -9.20 2.31
C THR A 73 -3.72 -9.30 0.79
N ALA A 74 -2.57 -9.80 0.32
CA ALA A 74 -2.29 -9.93 -1.11
C ALA A 74 -3.31 -10.83 -1.83
N TRP A 75 -3.76 -11.89 -1.16
CA TRP A 75 -4.74 -12.82 -1.71
C TRP A 75 -6.11 -12.16 -1.87
N GLN A 76 -6.55 -11.34 -0.91
CA GLN A 76 -7.80 -10.59 -1.02
C GLN A 76 -7.76 -9.63 -2.22
N TYR A 77 -6.66 -8.90 -2.39
CA TYR A 77 -6.48 -8.02 -3.55
C TYR A 77 -6.62 -8.79 -4.87
N ARG A 78 -5.91 -9.92 -5.02
CA ARG A 78 -5.99 -10.73 -6.25
C ARG A 78 -7.38 -11.34 -6.47
N PHE A 79 -8.02 -11.81 -5.40
CA PHE A 79 -9.37 -12.35 -5.43
C PHE A 79 -10.38 -11.29 -5.90
N PHE A 80 -10.36 -10.09 -5.30
CA PHE A 80 -11.23 -8.99 -5.72
C PHE A 80 -10.95 -8.55 -7.16
N ARG A 81 -9.67 -8.47 -7.56
CA ARG A 81 -9.28 -8.15 -8.93
C ARG A 81 -9.85 -9.15 -9.94
N ASP A 82 -9.66 -10.45 -9.69
CA ASP A 82 -10.07 -11.52 -10.59
C ASP A 82 -11.61 -11.65 -10.62
N GLY A 83 -12.25 -11.54 -9.45
CA GLY A 83 -13.71 -11.50 -9.34
C GLY A 83 -14.33 -10.31 -10.07
N LEU A 84 -13.78 -9.11 -9.88
CA LEU A 84 -14.25 -7.90 -10.58
C LEU A 84 -14.07 -8.04 -12.09
N PHE A 85 -12.95 -8.58 -12.55
CA PHE A 85 -12.72 -8.88 -13.97
C PHE A 85 -13.77 -9.84 -14.53
N ILE A 86 -14.03 -10.97 -13.86
CA ILE A 86 -15.03 -11.96 -14.29
C ILE A 86 -16.43 -11.33 -14.35
N VAL A 87 -16.81 -10.57 -13.33
CA VAL A 87 -18.11 -9.87 -13.29
C VAL A 87 -18.25 -8.90 -14.47
N TRP A 88 -17.20 -8.14 -14.79
CA TRP A 88 -17.20 -7.23 -15.94
C TRP A 88 -17.27 -7.97 -17.28
N VAL A 89 -16.58 -9.11 -17.42
CA VAL A 89 -16.69 -9.95 -18.61
C VAL A 89 -18.12 -10.44 -18.78
N ILE A 90 -18.75 -10.98 -17.72
CA ILE A 90 -20.14 -11.46 -17.75
C ILE A 90 -21.08 -10.31 -18.12
N TYR A 91 -20.91 -9.13 -17.51
CA TYR A 91 -21.70 -7.95 -17.80
C TYR A 91 -21.62 -7.55 -19.28
N LEU A 92 -20.40 -7.45 -19.85
CA LEU A 92 -20.23 -7.10 -21.26
C LEU A 92 -20.90 -8.12 -22.19
N HIS A 93 -20.80 -9.41 -21.90
CA HIS A 93 -21.49 -10.45 -22.68
C HIS A 93 -23.01 -10.36 -22.55
N ALA A 94 -23.53 -10.07 -21.36
CA ALA A 94 -24.96 -9.87 -21.16
C ALA A 94 -25.49 -8.66 -21.94
N VAL A 95 -24.75 -7.54 -21.95
CA VAL A 95 -25.12 -6.35 -22.73
C VAL A 95 -25.21 -6.66 -24.22
N VAL A 96 -24.27 -7.44 -24.78
CA VAL A 96 -24.31 -7.87 -26.18
C VAL A 96 -25.56 -8.65 -26.52
N LEU A 97 -25.92 -9.60 -25.65
CA LEU A 97 -27.07 -10.48 -25.86
C LEU A 97 -28.40 -9.75 -25.79
N VAL A 98 -28.46 -8.61 -25.07
CA VAL A 98 -29.70 -7.89 -24.81
C VAL A 98 -29.90 -6.67 -25.72
N HIS A 99 -28.85 -5.90 -26.02
CA HIS A 99 -29.00 -4.57 -26.62
C HIS A 99 -28.42 -4.44 -28.03
N THR A 100 -27.18 -4.85 -28.23
CA THR A 100 -26.40 -4.37 -29.39
C THR A 100 -26.25 -5.37 -30.51
N HIS A 101 -26.40 -6.69 -30.26
CA HIS A 101 -26.14 -7.79 -31.20
C HIS A 101 -24.74 -7.81 -31.85
N THR A 102 -23.95 -6.74 -31.72
CA THR A 102 -22.55 -6.60 -32.12
C THR A 102 -21.64 -6.75 -30.92
N TYR A 103 -20.55 -7.52 -31.06
CA TYR A 103 -19.61 -7.77 -29.97
C TYR A 103 -18.70 -6.54 -29.69
N PRO A 104 -18.58 -6.07 -28.42
CA PRO A 104 -17.86 -4.85 -28.05
C PRO A 104 -16.37 -5.15 -27.93
N ILE A 105 -15.71 -5.43 -29.05
CA ILE A 105 -14.28 -5.74 -29.13
C ILE A 105 -13.45 -4.68 -28.40
N LYS A 106 -13.78 -3.39 -28.59
CA LYS A 106 -13.09 -2.26 -27.93
C LYS A 106 -13.19 -2.35 -26.39
N GLY A 107 -14.36 -2.69 -25.86
CA GLY A 107 -14.58 -2.85 -24.42
C GLY A 107 -13.82 -4.04 -23.85
N MET A 108 -13.78 -5.16 -24.57
CA MET A 108 -13.01 -6.35 -24.18
C MET A 108 -11.50 -6.09 -24.19
N ILE A 109 -10.99 -5.40 -25.21
CA ILE A 109 -9.57 -4.99 -25.26
C ILE A 109 -9.24 -4.06 -24.09
N LEU A 110 -10.08 -3.06 -23.82
CA LEU A 110 -9.88 -2.14 -22.70
C LEU A 110 -9.87 -2.90 -21.36
N LEU A 111 -10.83 -3.80 -21.15
CA LEU A 111 -10.92 -4.62 -19.94
C LEU A 111 -9.68 -5.53 -19.77
N ALA A 112 -9.20 -6.14 -20.86
CA ALA A 112 -7.99 -6.94 -20.86
C ALA A 112 -6.74 -6.11 -20.52
N VAL A 113 -6.62 -4.90 -21.09
CA VAL A 113 -5.52 -3.97 -20.77
C VAL A 113 -5.59 -3.56 -19.29
N CYS A 114 -6.76 -3.18 -18.78
CA CYS A 114 -6.95 -2.87 -17.36
C CYS A 114 -6.57 -4.04 -16.45
N TYR A 115 -6.95 -5.27 -16.83
CA TYR A 115 -6.59 -6.47 -16.10
C TYR A 115 -5.08 -6.69 -16.06
N VAL A 116 -4.39 -6.58 -17.20
CA VAL A 116 -2.93 -6.68 -17.27
C VAL A 116 -2.26 -5.58 -16.46
N LEU A 117 -2.74 -4.33 -16.52
CA LEU A 117 -2.21 -3.22 -15.73
C LEU A 117 -2.42 -3.42 -14.21
N SER A 118 -3.47 -4.14 -13.81
CA SER A 118 -3.74 -4.48 -12.41
C SER A 118 -2.89 -5.65 -11.88
N TRP A 119 -2.05 -6.25 -12.73
CA TRP A 119 -1.14 -7.32 -12.31
C TRP A 119 -0.06 -6.75 -11.38
N SER A 120 0.16 -7.38 -10.24
CA SER A 120 1.06 -6.88 -9.20
C SER A 120 2.42 -7.61 -9.12
N GLY A 121 2.68 -8.56 -10.02
CA GLY A 121 3.85 -9.46 -9.95
C GLY A 121 5.17 -8.86 -10.45
N HIS A 122 5.15 -7.80 -11.27
CA HIS A 122 6.36 -7.17 -11.80
C HIS A 122 6.60 -5.76 -11.27
N ARG A 123 7.87 -5.37 -11.25
CA ARG A 123 8.40 -4.12 -10.66
C ARG A 123 7.77 -2.86 -11.24
N TYR A 124 7.35 -2.89 -12.51
CA TYR A 124 6.88 -1.71 -13.23
C TYR A 124 5.36 -1.56 -13.26
N PHE A 125 4.62 -2.46 -12.62
CA PHE A 125 3.17 -2.35 -12.61
C PHE A 125 2.69 -1.27 -11.62
N PRO A 126 1.61 -0.54 -11.96
CA PRO A 126 1.06 0.55 -11.16
C PRO A 126 0.85 0.21 -9.68
N VAL A 127 0.30 -0.97 -9.40
CA VAL A 127 -0.02 -1.41 -8.04
C VAL A 127 1.24 -1.51 -7.17
N ARG A 128 2.31 -2.06 -7.75
CA ARG A 128 3.59 -2.17 -7.06
C ARG A 128 4.25 -0.81 -6.87
N LEU A 129 4.16 0.06 -7.86
CA LEU A 129 4.63 1.45 -7.74
C LEU A 129 3.89 2.20 -6.64
N LEU A 130 2.57 1.98 -6.48
CA LEU A 130 1.79 2.54 -5.39
C LEU A 130 2.23 2.00 -4.03
N LEU A 131 2.42 0.69 -3.90
CA LEU A 131 2.92 0.08 -2.65
C LEU A 131 4.31 0.60 -2.28
N ASP A 132 5.22 0.70 -3.25
CA ASP A 132 6.56 1.26 -3.07
C ASP A 132 6.48 2.75 -2.66
N ALA A 133 5.51 3.50 -3.20
CA ALA A 133 5.28 4.89 -2.81
C ALA A 133 4.76 5.00 -1.37
N PHE A 134 3.82 4.15 -0.95
CA PHE A 134 3.35 4.08 0.44
C PHE A 134 4.48 3.70 1.40
N GLN A 135 5.31 2.72 1.03
CA GLN A 135 6.49 2.36 1.81
C GLN A 135 7.45 3.55 1.96
N LYS A 136 7.75 4.26 0.85
CA LYS A 136 8.61 5.45 0.89
C LYS A 136 8.03 6.55 1.76
N ASP A 137 6.72 6.82 1.67
CA ASP A 137 6.06 7.83 2.51
C ASP A 137 6.13 7.46 4.00
N ARG A 138 5.89 6.19 4.33
CA ARG A 138 6.01 5.70 5.71
C ARG A 138 7.45 5.82 6.23
N GLN A 139 8.42 5.44 5.40
CA GLN A 139 9.84 5.57 5.74
C GLN A 139 10.23 7.03 5.93
N ALA A 140 9.67 7.92 5.12
CA ALA A 140 9.84 9.35 5.26
C ALA A 140 9.26 9.83 6.60
N LYS A 141 8.04 9.44 6.97
CA LYS A 141 7.45 9.79 8.29
C LYS A 141 8.33 9.33 9.45
N LYS A 142 8.85 8.09 9.41
CA LYS A 142 9.81 7.60 10.41
C LYS A 142 11.06 8.48 10.48
N ASN A 143 11.59 8.89 9.33
CA ASN A 143 12.76 9.79 9.28
C ASN A 143 12.50 11.19 9.82
N ASP A 144 11.28 11.72 9.70
CA ASP A 144 10.96 13.01 10.35
C ASP A 144 11.00 12.83 11.86
N GLU A 145 10.39 11.77 12.37
CA GLU A 145 10.39 11.49 13.81
C GLU A 145 11.78 11.16 14.36
N VAL A 146 12.69 10.57 13.56
CA VAL A 146 14.10 10.40 13.94
C VAL A 146 14.79 11.76 14.13
N PHE A 147 14.51 12.73 13.26
CA PHE A 147 15.04 14.08 13.41
C PHE A 147 14.41 14.82 14.59
N ASP A 148 13.09 14.68 14.78
CA ASP A 148 12.40 15.27 15.93
C ASP A 148 12.91 14.67 17.25
N LEU A 149 13.18 13.36 17.29
CA LEU A 149 13.79 12.68 18.43
C LEU A 149 15.19 13.25 18.73
N TYR A 150 16.00 13.45 17.70
CA TYR A 150 17.32 14.09 17.85
C TYR A 150 17.20 15.51 18.42
N LEU A 151 16.26 16.33 17.93
CA LEU A 151 16.05 17.69 18.45
C LEU A 151 15.56 17.69 19.90
N LEU A 152 14.63 16.80 20.26
CA LEU A 152 14.16 16.66 21.65
C LEU A 152 15.31 16.28 22.58
N LEU A 153 16.11 15.29 22.18
CA LEU A 153 17.31 14.91 22.93
C LEU A 153 18.27 16.11 23.07
N SER A 154 18.61 16.76 21.97
CA SER A 154 19.52 17.91 21.97
C SER A 154 19.04 19.02 22.91
N ASN A 155 17.78 19.42 22.81
CA ASN A 155 17.21 20.44 23.68
C ASN A 155 17.24 20.04 25.17
N ASP A 156 16.89 18.79 25.48
CA ASP A 156 16.85 18.33 26.87
C ASP A 156 18.25 18.16 27.47
N TYR A 157 19.26 17.77 26.68
CA TYR A 157 20.65 17.74 27.15
C TYR A 157 21.23 19.14 27.35
N HIS A 158 20.85 20.12 26.51
CA HIS A 158 21.21 21.52 26.71
C HIS A 158 20.50 22.17 27.90
N ALA A 159 19.28 21.73 28.22
CA ALA A 159 18.50 22.26 29.34
C ALA A 159 18.83 21.60 30.70
N GLU A 160 19.40 20.39 30.68
CA GLU A 160 19.76 19.69 31.91
C GLU A 160 21.03 20.26 32.54
N SER A 161 20.97 20.45 33.86
CA SER A 161 22.18 20.69 34.67
C SER A 161 22.85 19.35 34.97
N ALA A 162 24.18 19.34 35.12
CA ALA A 162 24.97 18.14 35.43
C ALA A 162 24.47 17.39 36.69
N VAL A 163 23.75 18.07 37.59
CA VAL A 163 23.19 17.51 38.83
C VAL A 163 21.93 16.66 38.59
N HIS A 164 21.19 16.88 37.49
CA HIS A 164 19.91 16.22 37.19
C HIS A 164 19.92 15.41 35.89
N TYR A 165 21.08 14.87 35.51
CA TYR A 165 21.24 14.11 34.28
C TYR A 165 20.35 12.86 34.25
N GLN A 166 19.47 12.77 33.26
CA GLN A 166 18.62 11.60 33.07
C GLN A 166 19.28 10.59 32.11
N SER A 167 19.09 9.29 32.37
CA SER A 167 19.56 8.24 31.47
C SER A 167 18.86 8.33 30.11
N VAL A 168 19.59 7.95 29.05
CA VAL A 168 19.06 7.87 27.67
C VAL A 168 17.77 7.05 27.64
N TYR A 169 17.74 5.91 28.34
CA TYR A 169 16.56 5.06 28.46
C TYR A 169 15.32 5.82 28.96
N ARG A 170 15.47 6.62 30.01
CA ARG A 170 14.35 7.36 30.60
C ARG A 170 13.81 8.41 29.63
N LYS A 171 14.70 9.18 29.00
CA LYS A 171 14.35 10.17 27.97
C LYS A 171 13.62 9.51 26.79
N LEU A 172 14.17 8.41 26.26
CA LEU A 172 13.55 7.67 25.14
C LEU A 172 12.17 7.09 25.51
N SER A 173 11.98 6.66 26.76
CA SER A 173 10.68 6.18 27.26
C SER A 173 9.63 7.28 27.35
N GLU A 174 10.04 8.50 27.67
CA GLU A 174 9.17 9.68 27.65
C GLU A 174 8.84 10.09 26.20
N TYR A 175 9.86 10.17 25.34
CA TYR A 175 9.67 10.59 23.95
C TYR A 175 8.89 9.61 23.10
N SER A 176 8.95 8.31 23.39
CA SER A 176 8.19 7.28 22.66
C SER A 176 6.69 7.57 22.60
N ARG A 177 6.15 8.30 23.59
CA ARG A 177 4.74 8.70 23.67
C ARG A 177 4.37 9.76 22.64
N TYR A 178 5.33 10.60 22.24
CA TYR A 178 5.12 11.66 21.26
C TYR A 178 5.37 11.19 19.82
N MET A 179 6.10 10.10 19.65
CA MET A 179 6.37 9.50 18.35
C MET A 179 5.20 8.62 17.90
N LYS A 180 4.77 8.74 16.64
CA LYS A 180 3.66 7.93 16.08
C LYS A 180 4.18 6.86 15.12
N ALA A 181 5.00 7.25 14.16
CA ALA A 181 5.57 6.37 13.14
C ALA A 181 6.71 5.50 13.66
N LEU A 182 7.51 6.03 14.58
CA LEU A 182 8.69 5.41 15.17
C LEU A 182 8.37 4.60 16.44
N ARG A 183 7.18 4.80 17.03
CA ARG A 183 6.77 4.21 18.31
C ARG A 183 7.07 2.72 18.41
N LYS A 184 6.65 1.92 17.42
CA LYS A 184 6.87 0.47 17.44
C LYS A 184 8.36 0.11 17.48
N ASP A 185 9.19 0.86 16.76
CA ASP A 185 10.63 0.60 16.69
C ASP A 185 11.34 1.06 17.98
N LEU A 186 10.85 2.15 18.60
CA LEU A 186 11.29 2.63 19.91
C LEU A 186 10.85 1.71 21.06
N ASP A 187 9.61 1.23 21.07
CA ASP A 187 9.11 0.29 22.08
C ASP A 187 9.95 -1.00 22.06
N GLN A 188 10.31 -1.48 20.87
CA GLN A 188 11.21 -2.63 20.71
C GLN A 188 12.63 -2.31 21.19
N LEU A 189 13.15 -1.11 20.92
CA LEU A 189 14.44 -0.65 21.44
C LEU A 189 14.43 -0.65 22.98
N LEU A 190 13.41 -0.05 23.60
CA LEU A 190 13.27 0.03 25.06
C LEU A 190 13.11 -1.36 25.69
N PHE A 191 12.48 -2.31 25.00
CA PHE A 191 12.39 -3.69 25.46
C PHE A 191 13.75 -4.42 25.41
N GLU A 192 14.55 -4.19 24.38
CA GLU A 192 15.86 -4.84 24.19
C GLU A 192 16.99 -4.18 24.98
N TYR A 193 16.86 -2.88 25.28
CA TYR A 193 17.89 -2.05 25.89
C TYR A 193 18.43 -2.60 27.23
N PRO A 194 17.60 -3.11 28.18
CA PRO A 194 18.10 -3.67 29.44
C PRO A 194 18.96 -4.93 29.28
N ILE A 195 18.88 -5.61 28.13
CA ILE A 195 19.65 -6.83 27.86
C ILE A 195 21.04 -6.48 27.35
N ASP A 196 21.10 -5.59 26.36
CA ASP A 196 22.33 -5.14 25.70
C ASP A 196 22.05 -3.81 24.97
N SER A 197 22.44 -2.69 25.56
CA SER A 197 22.10 -1.35 25.05
C SER A 197 22.73 -1.08 23.69
N GLY A 198 24.01 -1.42 23.49
CA GLY A 198 24.71 -1.25 22.22
C GLY A 198 24.07 -2.05 21.09
N ARG A 199 23.75 -3.32 21.33
CA ARG A 199 23.01 -4.15 20.35
C ARG A 199 21.62 -3.59 20.07
N ALA A 200 20.91 -3.14 21.09
CA ALA A 200 19.57 -2.58 20.95
C ALA A 200 19.56 -1.33 20.06
N PHE A 201 20.52 -0.40 20.25
CA PHE A 201 20.66 0.78 19.39
C PHE A 201 20.96 0.39 17.94
N LYS A 202 21.92 -0.52 17.72
CA LYS A 202 22.25 -0.99 16.37
C LYS A 202 21.03 -1.61 15.66
N GLN A 203 20.30 -2.48 16.36
CA GLN A 203 19.09 -3.10 15.83
C GLN A 203 17.98 -2.08 15.56
N PHE A 204 17.83 -1.05 16.39
CA PHE A 204 16.92 0.06 16.13
C PHE A 204 17.26 0.78 14.81
N GLY A 205 18.54 1.13 14.60
CA GLY A 205 19.01 1.74 13.37
C GLY A 205 18.72 0.87 12.13
N GLU A 206 18.89 -0.44 12.25
CA GLU A 206 18.61 -1.42 11.19
C GLU A 206 17.11 -1.62 10.92
N ARG A 207 16.28 -1.69 11.97
CA ARG A 207 14.81 -1.85 11.87
C ARG A 207 14.14 -0.65 11.22
N VAL A 208 14.57 0.56 11.59
CA VAL A 208 14.08 1.77 10.93
C VAL A 208 14.61 1.81 9.50
N GLY A 209 15.86 1.39 9.26
CA GLY A 209 16.35 1.09 7.92
C GLY A 209 16.83 2.30 7.13
N THR A 210 17.04 3.45 7.77
CA THR A 210 17.53 4.66 7.10
C THR A 210 18.95 5.01 7.53
N LYS A 211 19.61 5.89 6.76
CA LYS A 211 20.97 6.34 7.10
C LYS A 211 20.93 7.22 8.35
N GLU A 212 19.90 8.06 8.44
CA GLU A 212 19.64 8.96 9.54
C GLU A 212 19.37 8.18 10.84
N SER A 213 18.56 7.12 10.80
CA SER A 213 18.32 6.28 11.98
C SER A 213 19.55 5.54 12.46
N ARG A 214 20.40 5.06 11.54
CA ARG A 214 21.68 4.42 11.88
C ARG A 214 22.67 5.41 12.50
N SER A 215 22.72 6.63 11.98
CA SER A 215 23.52 7.71 12.54
C SER A 215 23.05 8.03 13.97
N LEU A 216 21.73 8.20 14.16
CA LEU A 216 21.15 8.46 15.48
C LEU A 216 21.41 7.30 16.45
N ALA A 217 21.24 6.06 16.00
CA ALA A 217 21.55 4.88 16.80
C ALA A 217 23.00 4.88 17.32
N SER A 218 23.97 5.16 16.43
CA SER A 218 25.38 5.24 16.84
C SER A 218 25.67 6.41 17.77
N LEU A 219 24.94 7.52 17.62
CA LEU A 219 25.06 8.68 18.48
C LEU A 219 24.49 8.38 19.88
N LEU A 220 23.32 7.74 19.94
CA LEU A 220 22.68 7.31 21.17
C LEU A 220 23.57 6.34 21.97
N GLU A 221 24.18 5.37 21.30
CA GLU A 221 25.14 4.45 21.93
C GLU A 221 26.33 5.18 22.55
N ARG A 222 26.87 6.20 21.86
CA ARG A 222 27.97 7.02 22.40
C ARG A 222 27.52 7.87 23.59
N ILE A 223 26.35 8.49 23.49
CA ILE A 223 25.77 9.33 24.55
C ILE A 223 25.46 8.49 25.80
N ASP A 224 25.01 7.25 25.62
CA ASP A 224 24.69 6.33 26.72
C ASP A 224 25.90 6.03 27.62
N HIS A 225 27.09 6.05 27.04
CA HIS A 225 28.36 5.82 27.73
C HIS A 225 29.13 7.12 28.05
N ALA A 226 28.60 8.27 27.65
CA ALA A 226 29.26 9.57 27.81
C ALA A 226 28.81 10.29 29.09
N ASN A 227 29.68 11.18 29.57
CA ASN A 227 29.33 12.17 30.58
C ASN A 227 28.41 13.25 29.99
N PRO A 228 27.65 14.00 30.81
CA PRO A 228 26.70 15.00 30.32
C PRO A 228 27.29 16.05 29.38
N GLU A 229 28.48 16.57 29.71
CA GLU A 229 29.19 17.56 28.91
C GLU A 229 29.59 16.99 27.54
N VAL A 230 30.14 15.77 27.54
CA VAL A 230 30.53 15.06 26.32
C VAL A 230 29.31 14.71 25.47
N ALA A 231 28.16 14.40 26.09
CA ALA A 231 26.91 14.16 25.38
C ALA A 231 26.44 15.40 24.61
N VAL A 232 26.53 16.58 25.22
CA VAL A 232 26.20 17.85 24.57
C VAL A 232 27.15 18.12 23.40
N ASP A 233 28.47 17.98 23.60
CA ASP A 233 29.45 18.16 22.53
C ASP A 233 29.19 17.22 21.35
N LEU A 234 28.92 15.93 21.63
CA LEU A 234 28.58 14.95 20.60
C LEU A 234 27.29 15.30 19.83
N LEU A 235 26.30 15.88 20.51
CA LEU A 235 25.06 16.33 19.88
C LEU A 235 25.34 17.52 18.96
N ASP A 236 26.12 18.51 19.41
CA ASP A 236 26.45 19.71 18.66
C ASP A 236 27.32 19.40 17.43
N GLU A 237 28.30 18.49 17.56
CA GLU A 237 29.10 18.02 16.43
C GLU A 237 28.25 17.41 15.29
N ASN A 238 27.15 16.73 15.65
CA ASN A 238 26.28 16.06 14.70
C ASN A 238 25.14 16.95 14.18
N TYR A 239 24.98 18.17 14.71
CA TYR A 239 23.86 19.06 14.40
C TYR A 239 23.73 19.41 12.93
N GLU A 240 24.83 19.84 12.30
CA GLU A 240 24.83 20.20 10.87
C GLU A 240 24.52 18.99 9.97
N SER A 241 24.95 17.78 10.36
CA SER A 241 24.64 16.55 9.62
C SER A 241 23.14 16.27 9.59
N PHE A 242 22.47 16.38 10.75
CA PHE A 242 21.02 16.20 10.85
C PHE A 242 20.24 17.32 10.16
N LEU A 243 20.73 18.58 10.22
CA LEU A 243 20.15 19.68 9.45
C LEU A 243 20.26 19.45 7.94
N ASP A 244 21.39 18.94 7.46
CA ASP A 244 21.60 18.65 6.06
C ASP A 244 20.69 17.52 5.56
N PHE A 245 20.46 16.47 6.36
CA PHE A 245 19.46 15.45 6.03
C PHE A 245 18.06 16.06 5.84
N ARG A 246 17.65 16.95 6.74
CA ARG A 246 16.37 17.66 6.64
C ARG A 246 16.30 18.56 5.40
N ARG A 247 17.36 19.30 5.09
CA ARG A 247 17.46 20.17 3.90
C ARG A 247 17.40 19.36 2.61
N GLN A 248 18.16 18.27 2.50
CA GLN A 248 18.17 17.39 1.33
C GLN A 248 16.79 16.79 1.07
N ARG A 249 16.09 16.39 2.13
CA ARG A 249 14.73 15.88 2.03
C ARG A 249 13.74 16.92 1.55
N ARG A 250 13.78 18.15 2.09
CA ARG A 250 12.93 19.25 1.63
C ARG A 250 13.15 19.53 0.15
N LYS A 251 14.41 19.56 -0.31
CA LYS A 251 14.77 19.71 -1.74
C LYS A 251 14.16 18.59 -2.59
N ARG A 252 14.22 17.32 -2.15
CA ARG A 252 13.59 16.20 -2.86
C ARG A 252 12.08 16.33 -2.96
N LYS A 253 11.40 16.74 -1.88
CA LYS A 253 9.94 16.95 -1.86
C LYS A 253 9.52 18.06 -2.84
N LEU A 254 10.28 19.16 -2.87
CA LEU A 254 10.02 20.26 -3.83
C LEU A 254 10.20 19.81 -5.27
N LYS A 255 11.23 19.03 -5.60
CA LYS A 255 11.42 18.45 -6.94
C LYS A 255 10.27 17.55 -7.35
N LEU A 256 9.81 16.67 -6.44
CA LEU A 256 8.66 15.79 -6.69
C LEU A 256 7.38 16.57 -6.96
N ASN A 257 7.09 17.61 -6.15
CA ASN A 257 5.94 18.48 -6.39
C ASN A 257 6.03 19.19 -7.74
N GLY A 258 7.24 19.60 -8.17
CA GLY A 258 7.47 20.13 -9.51
C GLY A 258 7.10 19.13 -10.61
N TYR A 259 7.50 17.86 -10.49
CA TYR A 259 7.12 16.82 -11.45
C TYR A 259 5.62 16.54 -11.49
N PHE A 260 4.94 16.54 -10.33
CA PHE A 260 3.48 16.43 -10.29
C PHE A 260 2.80 17.61 -10.97
N GLY A 261 3.26 18.84 -10.72
CA GLY A 261 2.77 20.03 -11.41
C GLY A 261 2.92 19.91 -12.93
N PHE A 262 4.09 19.46 -13.41
CA PHE A 262 4.32 19.21 -14.82
C PHE A 262 3.38 18.15 -15.41
N MET A 263 3.16 17.04 -14.68
CA MET A 263 2.25 15.97 -15.12
C MET A 263 0.81 16.46 -15.28
N VAL A 264 0.32 17.28 -14.34
CA VAL A 264 -1.04 17.86 -14.39
C VAL A 264 -1.20 18.77 -15.61
N VAL A 265 -0.22 19.64 -15.88
CA VAL A 265 -0.23 20.51 -17.06
C VAL A 265 -0.21 19.66 -18.34
N PHE A 266 0.65 18.65 -18.40
CA PHE A 266 0.78 17.76 -19.55
C PHE A 266 -0.52 17.00 -19.85
N VAL A 267 -1.18 16.44 -18.83
CA VAL A 267 -2.48 15.76 -18.98
C VAL A 267 -3.58 16.74 -19.43
N SER A 268 -3.53 17.99 -18.94
CA SER A 268 -4.47 19.03 -19.36
C SER A 268 -4.31 19.36 -20.85
N VAL A 269 -3.08 19.51 -21.33
CA VAL A 269 -2.78 19.72 -22.76
C VAL A 269 -3.26 18.54 -23.61
N LEU A 270 -3.00 17.30 -23.19
CA LEU A 270 -3.48 16.12 -23.89
C LEU A 270 -5.01 16.06 -23.97
N THR A 271 -5.69 16.39 -22.88
CA THR A 271 -7.16 16.46 -22.83
C THR A 271 -7.70 17.51 -23.80
N LEU A 272 -7.06 18.68 -23.87
CA LEU A 272 -7.45 19.75 -24.79
C LEU A 272 -7.24 19.36 -26.25
N VAL A 273 -6.13 18.71 -26.58
CA VAL A 273 -5.87 18.18 -27.92
C VAL A 273 -6.90 17.11 -28.30
N TYR A 274 -7.22 16.20 -27.39
CA TYR A 274 -8.25 15.19 -27.60
C TYR A 274 -9.63 15.83 -27.84
N PHE A 275 -10.00 16.81 -27.02
CA PHE A 275 -11.25 17.55 -27.18
C PHE A 275 -11.33 18.25 -28.54
N MET A 276 -10.28 18.96 -28.95
CA MET A 276 -10.22 19.60 -30.27
C MET A 276 -10.38 18.60 -31.41
N ASN A 277 -9.75 17.42 -31.30
CA ASN A 277 -9.87 16.36 -32.30
C ASN A 277 -11.32 15.86 -32.41
N VAL A 278 -11.96 15.57 -31.27
CA VAL A 278 -13.36 15.14 -31.21
C VAL A 278 -14.28 16.22 -31.81
N SER A 279 -14.14 17.49 -31.39
CA SER A 279 -14.94 18.60 -31.92
C SER A 279 -14.77 18.77 -33.43
N THR A 280 -13.54 18.65 -33.94
CA THR A 280 -13.27 18.76 -35.37
C THR A 280 -13.92 17.62 -36.15
N ASN A 281 -13.88 16.39 -35.62
CA ASN A 281 -14.53 15.25 -36.26
C ASN A 281 -16.06 15.40 -36.30
N VAL A 282 -16.66 15.90 -35.22
CA VAL A 282 -18.12 16.18 -35.18
C VAL A 282 -18.50 17.26 -36.20
N TYR A 283 -17.72 18.34 -36.26
CA TYR A 283 -17.96 19.41 -37.24
C TYR A 283 -17.81 18.91 -38.68
N LYS A 284 -16.77 18.11 -38.95
CA LYS A 284 -16.56 17.47 -40.25
C LYS A 284 -17.72 16.55 -40.63
N SER A 285 -18.24 15.74 -39.70
CA SER A 285 -19.39 14.88 -39.98
C SER A 285 -20.65 15.70 -40.30
N MET A 286 -20.91 16.79 -39.57
CA MET A 286 -22.05 17.68 -39.84
C MET A 286 -21.94 18.34 -41.23
N LEU A 287 -20.76 18.83 -41.60
CA LEU A 287 -20.54 19.42 -42.93
C LEU A 287 -20.76 18.43 -44.07
N LEU A 288 -20.28 17.20 -43.92
CA LEU A 288 -20.48 16.14 -44.91
C LEU A 288 -21.95 15.73 -45.03
N GLU A 289 -22.71 15.78 -43.93
CA GLU A 289 -24.16 15.52 -43.94
C GLU A 289 -24.92 16.60 -44.72
N VAL A 290 -24.57 17.88 -44.53
CA VAL A 290 -25.18 19.01 -45.25
C VAL A 290 -24.83 18.99 -46.75
N LEU A 291 -23.60 18.64 -47.12
CA LEU A 291 -23.17 18.60 -48.52
C LEU A 291 -23.78 17.45 -49.34
N ASN A 292 -24.29 16.40 -48.68
CA ASN A 292 -24.90 15.24 -49.34
C ASN A 292 -26.43 15.37 -49.47
N GLN A 293 -27.04 16.45 -48.98
CA GLN A 293 -28.46 16.78 -49.18
C GLN A 293 -28.63 17.71 -50.38
#